data_AF-A0A2U1N887-F1
#
_entry.id   AF-A0A2U1N887-F1
#
_cell.length_a   1.000
_cell.length_b   1.000
_cell.length_c   1.000
_cell.angle_alpha   90.00
_cell.angle_beta   90.00
_cell.angle_gamma   90.00
#
_symmetry.space_group_name_H-M   'P 1'
#
loop_
_entity.id
_entity.type
_entity.pdbx_description
1 polymer ?
#
loop_
_entity_poly.entity_id
_entity_poly.type
_entity_poly.pdbx_seq_one_letter_code
_entity_poly.pdbx_strand_id
1 'polypeptide(L)'
;MSSLIQSWNTYRILELSIISAEGLKKPNSGNKSDQVYAIAYIAGKLDRFRTPVDKKGGSEPTWNHQPMKFTINEAEALRNSLMLVIKLKAERMFFDKNLGEVRLPIKELMEGIRYEGKRIQVVGYQVQRKSNEPSGSLRFSYTFGKKFLTPVYYRPAGASSIIFYISWTKVDKSWKLFLDAMKGVSHIL
;
A
#
# COMPACT_ATOMS: atom_id res chain seq x y z
N MET A 1 5.78 -27.07 -26.47
CA MET A 1 5.36 -26.70 -25.11
C MET A 1 5.09 -25.20 -25.08
N SER A 2 3.82 -24.79 -25.07
CA SER A 2 3.42 -23.38 -25.07
C SER A 2 3.77 -22.73 -23.72
N SER A 3 4.75 -21.83 -23.68
CA SER A 3 5.06 -21.07 -22.48
C SER A 3 4.02 -19.98 -22.28
N LEU A 4 3.05 -20.23 -21.38
CA LEU A 4 1.99 -19.27 -21.02
C LEU A 4 2.49 -18.03 -20.25
N ILE A 5 3.75 -18.03 -19.80
CA ILE A 5 4.38 -16.92 -19.10
C ILE A 5 5.05 -16.02 -20.14
N GLN A 6 4.57 -14.77 -20.24
CA GLN A 6 5.11 -13.79 -21.17
C GLN A 6 6.29 -13.03 -20.58
N SER A 7 6.21 -12.69 -19.29
CA SER A 7 7.27 -11.98 -18.59
C SER A 7 7.19 -12.23 -17.08
N TRP A 8 8.26 -11.90 -16.38
CA TRP A 8 8.28 -11.85 -14.92
C TRP A 8 8.21 -10.41 -14.48
N ASN A 9 7.20 -10.08 -13.68
CA ASN A 9 7.15 -8.79 -13.02
C ASN A 9 7.77 -8.90 -11.64
N THR A 10 8.39 -7.80 -11.23
CA THR A 10 8.93 -7.67 -9.90
C THR A 10 7.97 -6.91 -8.99
N TYR A 11 7.78 -7.44 -7.78
CA TYR A 11 7.01 -6.80 -6.74
C TYR A 11 7.77 -6.69 -5.41
N ARG A 12 7.26 -5.77 -4.58
CA ARG A 12 7.64 -5.61 -3.18
C ARG A 12 6.41 -5.36 -2.35
N ILE A 13 6.46 -5.75 -1.08
CA ILE A 13 5.46 -5.35 -0.08
C ILE A 13 5.89 -4.02 0.53
N LEU A 14 5.03 -3.02 0.44
CA LEU A 14 5.11 -1.79 1.23
C LEU A 14 4.23 -1.99 2.46
N GLU A 15 4.84 -2.03 3.65
CA GLU A 15 4.09 -1.97 4.90
C GLU A 15 4.03 -0.53 5.38
N LEU A 16 2.83 -0.04 5.67
CA LEU A 16 2.54 1.33 6.06
C LEU A 16 1.79 1.35 7.40
N SER A 17 2.28 2.12 8.37
CA SER A 17 1.58 2.35 9.64
C SER A 17 1.37 3.83 9.87
N ILE A 18 0.12 4.25 9.99
CA ILE A 18 -0.24 5.65 10.23
C ILE A 18 -0.22 5.87 11.74
N ILE A 19 0.60 6.79 12.22
CA ILE A 19 0.91 6.92 13.65
C ILE A 19 0.02 7.98 14.29
N SER A 20 0.15 9.21 13.80
CA SER A 20 -0.54 10.36 14.38
C SER A 20 -0.73 11.47 13.36
N ALA A 21 -1.63 12.39 13.65
CA ALA A 21 -1.67 13.69 13.00
C ALA A 21 -1.70 14.79 14.08
N GLU A 22 -1.26 15.99 13.73
CA GLU A 22 -1.20 17.12 14.66
C GLU A 22 -1.68 18.40 13.98
N GLY A 23 -2.29 19.30 14.74
CA GLY A 23 -2.69 20.62 14.25
C GLY A 23 -3.70 20.58 13.11
N LEU A 24 -4.55 19.54 13.04
CA LEU A 24 -5.58 19.45 12.00
C LEU A 24 -6.57 20.62 12.16
N LYS A 25 -6.68 21.44 11.11
CA LYS A 25 -7.66 22.53 11.12
C LYS A 25 -9.06 21.93 11.18
N LYS A 26 -9.87 22.45 12.09
CA LYS A 26 -11.29 22.09 12.18
C LYS A 26 -12.09 22.78 11.07
N PRO A 27 -13.19 22.18 10.60
CA PRO A 27 -14.19 22.92 9.84
C PRO A 27 -14.89 23.92 10.77
N ASN A 28 -15.41 25.04 10.23
CA ASN A 28 -16.16 26.08 10.97
C ASN A 28 -17.49 25.59 11.64
N SER A 29 -17.70 24.29 11.85
CA SER A 29 -18.91 23.72 12.43
C SER A 29 -18.62 22.91 13.72
N GLY A 30 -18.52 23.61 14.84
CA GLY A 30 -19.19 23.32 16.12
C GLY A 30 -18.86 22.09 16.97
N ASN A 31 -18.51 20.92 16.43
CA ASN A 31 -18.41 19.72 17.28
C ASN A 31 -17.01 19.58 17.89
N LYS A 32 -16.97 19.58 19.24
CA LYS A 32 -15.73 19.55 20.03
C LYS A 32 -14.97 18.22 19.94
N SER A 33 -15.61 17.14 19.51
CA SER A 33 -15.04 15.79 19.39
C SER A 33 -15.05 15.30 17.95
N ASP A 34 -14.17 15.84 17.11
CA ASP A 34 -13.94 15.27 15.79
C ASP A 34 -13.32 13.88 15.99
N GLN A 35 -14.10 12.84 15.68
CA GLN A 35 -13.64 11.46 15.71
C GLN A 35 -12.90 11.21 14.40
N VAL A 36 -11.57 11.12 14.44
CA VAL A 36 -10.74 11.14 13.23
C VAL A 36 -10.24 9.75 12.89
N TYR A 37 -10.26 9.42 11.59
CA TYR A 37 -9.63 8.24 11.05
C TYR A 37 -8.91 8.56 9.74
N ALA A 38 -8.02 7.67 9.32
CA ALA A 38 -7.28 7.78 8.07
C ALA A 38 -7.68 6.67 7.09
N ILE A 39 -7.61 6.98 5.79
CA ILE A 39 -7.71 6.02 4.70
C ILE A 39 -6.43 6.11 3.88
N ALA A 40 -5.71 4.99 3.71
CA ALA A 40 -4.56 4.90 2.81
C ALA A 40 -4.89 4.03 1.60
N TYR A 41 -4.44 4.47 0.42
CA TYR A 41 -4.56 3.72 -0.83
C TYR A 41 -3.53 4.15 -1.86
N ILE A 42 -3.28 3.29 -2.84
CA ILE A 42 -2.49 3.64 -4.02
C ILE A 42 -3.44 4.09 -5.14
N ALA A 43 -3.20 5.27 -5.71
CA ALA A 43 -4.01 5.77 -6.82
C ALA A 43 -4.01 4.78 -8.00
N GLY A 44 -5.20 4.47 -8.53
CA GLY A 44 -5.37 3.49 -9.62
C GLY A 44 -5.36 2.03 -9.17
N LYS A 45 -5.21 1.72 -7.88
CA LYS A 45 -5.38 0.37 -7.33
C LYS A 45 -6.70 0.25 -6.56
N LEU A 46 -7.19 -0.98 -6.42
CA LEU A 46 -8.46 -1.27 -5.73
C LEU A 46 -8.30 -1.27 -4.20
N ASP A 47 -7.13 -1.66 -3.70
CA ASP A 47 -6.88 -1.81 -2.27
C ASP A 47 -6.96 -0.47 -1.54
N ARG A 48 -7.75 -0.46 -0.46
CA ARG A 48 -7.90 0.67 0.45
C ARG A 48 -7.94 0.17 1.88
N PHE A 49 -7.20 0.82 2.75
CA PHE A 49 -7.13 0.48 4.16
C PHE A 49 -7.61 1.65 5.01
N ARG A 50 -8.34 1.35 6.08
CA ARG A 50 -8.88 2.34 7.01
C ARG A 50 -8.32 2.06 8.40
N THR A 51 -7.90 3.10 9.11
CA THR A 51 -7.55 2.99 10.53
C THR A 51 -8.81 2.86 11.39
N PRO A 52 -8.68 2.40 12.65
CA PRO A 52 -9.70 2.66 13.65
C PRO A 52 -9.99 4.17 13.77
N VAL A 53 -11.16 4.49 14.30
CA VAL A 53 -11.52 5.87 14.62
C VAL A 53 -10.94 6.26 15.98
N ASP A 54 -10.17 7.34 16.03
CA ASP A 54 -9.77 7.95 17.29
C ASP A 54 -10.87 8.92 17.74
N LYS A 55 -11.50 8.60 18.87
CA LYS A 55 -12.62 9.36 19.43
C LYS A 55 -12.19 10.46 20.40
N LYS A 56 -10.91 10.47 20.82
CA LYS A 56 -10.41 11.30 21.91
C LYS A 56 -9.35 12.31 21.46
N GLY A 57 -8.55 12.00 20.44
CA GLY A 57 -7.42 12.84 20.02
C GLY A 57 -7.81 14.18 19.36
N GLY A 58 -9.04 14.33 18.85
CA GLY A 58 -9.50 15.60 18.28
C GLY A 58 -8.63 16.07 17.11
N SER A 59 -7.93 17.21 17.27
CA SER A 59 -6.98 17.73 16.26
C SER A 59 -5.61 17.04 16.27
N GLU A 60 -5.36 16.19 17.27
CA GLU A 60 -4.13 15.43 17.48
C GLU A 60 -4.41 13.93 17.58
N PRO A 61 -5.03 13.31 16.55
CA PRO A 61 -5.40 11.91 16.63
C PRO A 61 -4.18 10.98 16.58
N THR A 62 -4.30 9.85 17.28
CA THR A 62 -3.32 8.75 17.24
C THR A 62 -4.01 7.44 16.89
N TRP A 63 -3.37 6.62 16.06
CA TRP A 63 -3.93 5.34 15.64
C TRP A 63 -2.98 4.20 15.95
N ASN A 64 -3.49 3.22 16.68
CA ASN A 64 -2.81 1.96 16.89
C ASN A 64 -3.52 0.87 16.06
N HIS A 65 -2.86 0.43 15.00
CA HIS A 65 -3.39 -0.57 14.09
C HIS A 65 -2.26 -1.42 13.50
N GLN A 66 -2.60 -2.60 12.97
CA GLN A 66 -1.63 -3.42 12.26
C GLN A 66 -1.18 -2.74 10.96
N PRO A 67 0.09 -2.92 10.53
CA PRO A 67 0.60 -2.33 9.29
C PRO A 67 -0.25 -2.72 8.08
N MET A 68 -0.61 -1.73 7.27
CA MET A 68 -1.30 -1.90 5.99
C MET A 68 -0.29 -2.41 4.96
N LYS A 69 -0.65 -3.43 4.18
CA LYS A 69 0.26 -4.06 3.22
C LYS A 69 -0.18 -3.79 1.80
N PHE A 70 0.66 -3.12 1.03
CA PHE A 70 0.44 -2.85 -0.39
C PHE A 70 1.42 -3.66 -1.23
N THR A 71 0.91 -4.30 -2.29
CA THR A 71 1.76 -4.98 -3.28
C THR A 71 2.13 -3.99 -4.38
N ILE A 72 3.41 -3.63 -4.45
CA ILE A 72 3.93 -2.60 -5.36
C ILE A 72 4.69 -3.26 -6.50
N ASN A 73 4.27 -2.99 -7.74
CA ASN A 73 5.06 -3.33 -8.92
C ASN A 73 6.26 -2.37 -9.01
N GLU A 74 7.47 -2.91 -8.89
CA GLU A 74 8.70 -2.11 -8.84
C GLU A 74 8.88 -1.30 -10.14
N ALA A 75 8.54 -1.86 -11.30
CA ALA A 75 8.67 -1.17 -12.58
C ALA A 75 7.66 -0.02 -12.76
N GLU A 76 6.43 -0.15 -12.22
CA GLU A 76 5.45 0.95 -12.21
C GLU A 76 5.87 2.06 -11.23
N ALA A 77 6.36 1.67 -10.05
CA ALA A 77 6.80 2.61 -9.04
C ALA A 77 7.98 3.47 -9.52
N LEU A 78 9.01 2.86 -10.14
CA LEU A 78 10.18 3.58 -10.63
C LEU A 78 9.86 4.54 -11.79
N ARG A 79 8.81 4.26 -12.57
CA ARG A 79 8.28 5.15 -13.61
C ARG A 79 7.43 6.31 -13.07
N ASN A 80 7.40 6.49 -11.74
CA ASN A 80 6.63 7.56 -11.08
C ASN A 80 5.12 7.48 -11.35
N SER A 81 4.60 6.29 -11.65
CA SER A 81 3.20 6.08 -12.02
C SER A 81 2.29 5.72 -10.83
N LEU A 82 2.88 5.51 -9.65
CA LEU A 82 2.16 5.12 -8.44
C LEU A 82 2.24 6.23 -7.38
N MET A 83 1.08 6.63 -6.87
CA MET A 83 0.94 7.64 -5.83
C MET A 83 0.26 7.03 -4.60
N LEU A 84 0.94 7.08 -3.45
CA LEU A 84 0.31 6.85 -2.15
C LEU A 84 -0.54 8.05 -1.79
N VAL A 85 -1.78 7.81 -1.39
CA VAL A 85 -2.69 8.83 -0.89
C VAL A 85 -3.16 8.42 0.50
N ILE A 86 -2.93 9.29 1.49
CA ILE A 86 -3.44 9.13 2.85
C ILE A 86 -4.43 10.27 3.10
N LYS A 87 -5.71 9.94 3.26
CA LYS A 87 -6.79 10.90 3.53
C LYS A 87 -7.17 10.86 5.01
N LEU A 88 -7.29 12.04 5.61
CA LEU A 88 -7.79 12.20 6.97
C LEU A 88 -9.25 12.62 6.94
N LYS A 89 -10.08 11.94 7.73
CA LYS A 89 -11.52 12.17 7.76
C LYS A 89 -12.02 12.28 9.20
N ALA A 90 -12.93 13.21 9.43
CA ALA A 90 -13.75 13.25 10.63
C ALA A 90 -15.06 12.49 10.37
N GLU A 91 -15.35 11.50 11.23
CA GLU A 91 -16.61 10.78 11.24
C GLU A 91 -17.74 11.70 11.68
N ARG A 92 -18.85 11.67 10.96
CA ARG A 92 -20.07 12.44 11.28
C ARG A 92 -21.30 11.58 11.07
N MET A 93 -22.41 11.99 11.68
CA MET A 93 -23.68 11.26 11.64
C MET A 93 -24.21 11.01 10.21
N PHE A 94 -23.99 11.94 9.28
CA PHE A 94 -24.55 11.86 7.92
C PHE A 94 -23.49 11.77 6.81
N PHE A 95 -22.42 12.57 6.89
CA PHE A 95 -21.36 12.58 5.88
C PHE A 95 -19.99 12.86 6.49
N ASP A 96 -19.08 11.91 6.34
CA ASP A 96 -17.70 12.08 6.78
C ASP A 96 -17.04 13.26 6.09
N LYS A 97 -16.41 14.11 6.90
CA LYS A 97 -15.76 15.32 6.41
C LYS A 97 -14.31 15.03 6.09
N ASN A 98 -13.86 15.42 4.89
CA ASN A 98 -12.44 15.39 4.55
C ASN A 98 -11.70 16.52 5.29
N LEU A 99 -10.68 16.17 6.07
CA LEU A 99 -9.82 17.11 6.79
C LEU A 99 -8.57 17.49 5.99
N GLY A 100 -8.21 16.67 5.00
CA GLY A 100 -7.08 16.87 4.12
C GLY A 100 -6.42 15.55 3.75
N GLU A 101 -5.38 15.63 2.93
CA GLU A 101 -4.66 14.46 2.46
C GLU A 101 -3.17 14.72 2.28
N VAL A 102 -2.39 13.65 2.35
CA VAL A 102 -0.99 13.59 1.94
C VAL A 102 -0.93 12.75 0.67
N ARG A 103 -0.20 13.24 -0.33
CA ARG A 103 0.04 12.55 -1.61
C ARG A 103 1.53 12.42 -1.84
N LEU A 104 2.02 11.19 -1.97
CA LEU A 104 3.44 10.92 -2.13
C LEU A 104 3.68 9.95 -3.28
N PRO A 105 4.58 10.27 -4.22
CA PRO A 105 5.01 9.28 -5.20
C PRO A 105 5.68 8.10 -4.50
N ILE A 106 5.31 6.88 -4.87
CA ILE A 106 5.95 5.68 -4.31
C ILE A 106 7.45 5.67 -4.63
N LYS A 107 7.86 6.29 -5.74
CA LYS A 107 9.26 6.47 -6.12
C LYS A 107 10.07 7.19 -5.02
N GLU A 108 9.51 8.21 -4.39
CA GLU A 108 10.17 8.96 -3.30
C GLU A 108 10.38 8.04 -2.08
N LEU A 109 9.35 7.28 -1.70
CA LEU A 109 9.44 6.33 -0.59
C LEU A 109 10.48 5.23 -0.86
N MET A 110 10.69 4.88 -2.14
CA MET A 110 11.67 3.88 -2.57
C MET A 110 13.10 4.41 -2.69
N GLU A 111 13.35 5.70 -2.49
CA GLU A 111 14.72 6.24 -2.56
C GLU A 111 15.65 5.52 -1.56
N GLY A 112 16.82 5.09 -2.02
CA GLY A 112 17.77 4.31 -1.20
C GLY A 112 17.35 2.86 -0.89
N ILE A 113 16.32 2.31 -1.56
CA ILE A 113 15.94 0.90 -1.41
C ILE A 113 17.06 -0.04 -1.87
N ARG A 114 17.26 -1.15 -1.15
CA ARG A 114 18.25 -2.19 -1.48
C ARG A 114 17.56 -3.48 -1.95
N TYR A 115 18.35 -4.49 -2.29
CA TYR A 115 17.81 -5.78 -2.73
C TYR A 115 16.93 -6.43 -1.64
N GLU A 116 17.42 -6.41 -0.40
CA GLU A 116 16.73 -6.89 0.80
C GLU A 116 15.49 -6.06 1.18
N GLY A 117 15.34 -4.86 0.62
CA GLY A 117 14.26 -3.93 0.93
C GLY A 117 14.76 -2.62 1.53
N LYS A 118 13.92 -1.95 2.31
CA LYS A 118 14.23 -0.71 3.01
C LYS A 118 13.76 -0.82 4.44
N ARG A 119 14.68 -0.60 5.40
CA ARG A 119 14.38 -0.60 6.83
C ARG A 119 13.33 0.46 7.18
N ILE A 120 12.65 0.26 8.30
CA ILE A 120 11.59 1.17 8.77
C ILE A 120 12.06 2.63 8.73
N GLN A 121 11.23 3.48 8.13
CA GLN A 121 11.38 4.92 8.11
C GLN A 121 10.20 5.52 8.86
N VAL A 122 10.44 6.57 9.65
CA VAL A 122 9.39 7.35 10.30
C VAL A 122 9.48 8.77 9.75
N VAL A 123 8.38 9.26 9.17
CA VAL A 123 8.35 10.49 8.39
C VAL A 123 7.13 11.32 8.76
N GLY A 124 7.24 12.63 8.57
CA GLY A 124 6.17 13.59 8.80
C GLY A 124 5.95 14.45 7.54
N TYR A 125 4.70 14.58 7.12
CA TYR A 125 4.33 15.36 5.94
C TYR A 125 3.18 16.32 6.25
N GLN A 126 3.19 17.48 5.61
CA GLN A 126 2.11 18.44 5.73
C GLN A 126 0.83 17.91 5.08
N VAL A 127 -0.29 18.03 5.79
CA VAL A 127 -1.61 17.66 5.27
C VAL A 127 -2.13 18.82 4.43
N GLN A 128 -2.57 18.54 3.20
CA GLN A 128 -3.11 19.54 2.29
C GLN A 128 -4.62 19.35 2.10
N ARG A 129 -5.37 20.45 2.12
CA ARG A 129 -6.79 20.47 1.74
C ARG A 129 -6.95 20.66 0.23
N LYS A 130 -8.16 20.43 -0.29
CA LYS A 130 -8.48 20.67 -1.71
C LYS A 130 -8.21 22.10 -2.19
N SER A 131 -8.20 23.08 -1.28
CA SER A 131 -7.85 24.48 -1.54
C SER A 131 -6.34 24.73 -1.57
N ASN A 132 -5.49 23.69 -1.51
CA ASN A 132 -4.05 23.77 -1.25
C ASN A 132 -3.70 24.48 0.08
N GLU A 133 -4.69 24.63 0.97
CA GLU A 133 -4.46 25.19 2.29
C GLU A 133 -3.84 24.13 3.21
N PRO A 134 -2.75 24.46 3.93
CA PRO A 134 -2.16 23.55 4.90
C PRO A 134 -3.10 23.31 6.08
N SER A 135 -3.17 22.06 6.53
CA SER A 135 -4.09 21.59 7.58
C SER A 135 -3.40 20.60 8.52
N GLY A 136 -2.33 21.06 9.19
CA GLY A 136 -1.58 20.25 10.15
C GLY A 136 -0.53 19.35 9.50
N SER A 137 -0.05 18.37 10.25
CA SER A 137 0.94 17.39 9.83
C SER A 137 0.45 15.97 10.09
N LEU A 138 0.93 15.03 9.28
CA LEU A 138 0.67 13.61 9.39
C LEU A 138 2.00 12.89 9.57
N ARG A 139 2.09 12.07 10.62
CA ARG A 139 3.24 11.22 10.90
C ARG A 139 2.90 9.75 10.64
N PHE A 140 3.72 9.08 9.87
CA PHE A 140 3.56 7.66 9.57
C PHE A 140 4.92 6.98 9.46
N SER A 141 4.92 5.66 9.51
CA SER A 141 6.09 4.84 9.22
C SER A 141 5.86 3.92 8.06
N TYR A 142 6.94 3.54 7.39
CA TYR A 142 6.89 2.59 6.29
C TYR A 142 8.15 1.74 6.19
N THR A 143 8.03 0.56 5.60
CA THR A 143 9.14 -0.31 5.22
C THR A 143 8.83 -0.99 3.88
N PHE A 144 9.89 -1.29 3.12
CA PHE A 144 9.76 -2.13 1.93
C PHE A 144 10.40 -3.48 2.18
N GLY A 145 9.68 -4.54 1.85
CA GLY A 145 10.19 -5.91 1.91
C GLY A 145 11.13 -6.26 0.75
N LYS A 146 11.65 -7.48 0.84
CA LYS A 146 12.47 -8.09 -0.21
C LYS A 146 11.69 -8.17 -1.53
N LYS A 147 12.44 -8.01 -2.61
CA LYS A 147 11.98 -8.23 -3.98
C LYS A 147 11.47 -9.66 -4.18
N PHE A 148 10.31 -9.83 -4.80
CA PHE A 148 9.80 -11.13 -5.26
C PHE A 148 9.26 -11.06 -6.69
N LEU A 149 9.23 -12.20 -7.38
CA LEU A 149 8.79 -12.30 -8.77
C LEU A 149 7.39 -12.89 -8.85
N THR A 150 6.57 -12.37 -9.75
CA THR A 150 5.31 -13.02 -10.13
C THR A 150 5.25 -13.20 -11.65
N PRO A 151 4.83 -14.37 -12.14
CA PRO A 151 4.68 -14.59 -13.57
C PRO A 151 3.51 -13.76 -14.11
N VAL A 152 3.71 -13.12 -15.26
CA VAL A 152 2.66 -12.50 -16.05
C VAL A 152 2.20 -13.50 -17.08
N TYR A 153 0.94 -13.90 -16.99
CA TYR A 153 0.34 -14.84 -17.94
C TYR A 153 -0.29 -14.10 -19.12
N TYR A 154 -0.18 -14.69 -20.30
CA TYR A 154 -0.89 -14.21 -21.48
C TYR A 154 -2.41 -14.24 -21.21
N ARG A 155 -3.04 -13.05 -21.27
CA ARG A 155 -4.50 -12.94 -21.24
C ARG A 155 -5.00 -12.67 -22.66
N PRO A 156 -5.43 -13.70 -23.41
CA PRO A 156 -6.10 -13.46 -24.68
C PRO A 156 -7.36 -12.63 -24.42
N ALA A 157 -7.58 -11.61 -25.26
CA ALA A 157 -8.76 -10.77 -25.18
C ALA A 157 -10.04 -11.65 -25.27
N GLY A 158 -10.90 -11.58 -24.25
CA GLY A 158 -12.16 -12.33 -24.19
C GLY A 158 -12.22 -13.50 -23.20
N ALA A 159 -11.12 -13.86 -22.52
CA ALA A 159 -11.15 -14.95 -21.53
C ALA A 159 -11.64 -14.49 -20.13
N SER A 160 -12.75 -15.07 -19.66
CA SER A 160 -13.32 -14.86 -18.32
C SER A 160 -12.45 -15.44 -17.20
N SER A 161 -12.25 -14.66 -16.13
CA SER A 161 -11.34 -14.96 -15.00
C SER A 161 -11.67 -16.26 -14.24
N ILE A 162 -12.91 -16.77 -14.36
CA ILE A 162 -13.39 -17.95 -13.62
C ILE A 162 -12.78 -19.25 -14.16
N ILE A 163 -12.48 -19.34 -15.46
CA ILE A 163 -11.95 -20.57 -16.07
C ILE A 163 -10.51 -20.86 -15.59
N PHE A 164 -9.73 -19.83 -15.21
CA PHE A 164 -8.35 -20.02 -14.77
C PHE A 164 -8.21 -20.51 -13.32
N TYR A 165 -9.19 -20.23 -12.44
CA TYR A 165 -9.12 -20.64 -11.03
C TYR A 165 -9.33 -22.16 -10.86
N ILE A 166 -10.05 -22.79 -11.77
CA ILE A 166 -10.38 -24.24 -11.72
C ILE A 166 -9.14 -25.10 -12.08
N SER A 167 -8.16 -24.54 -12.79
CA SER A 167 -6.92 -25.24 -13.22
C SER A 167 -5.89 -25.46 -12.10
N TRP A 168 -6.01 -24.78 -10.96
CA TRP A 168 -5.01 -24.88 -9.88
C TRP A 168 -5.09 -26.18 -9.06
N THR A 169 -6.22 -26.90 -9.13
CA THR A 169 -6.44 -28.12 -8.35
C THR A 169 -5.78 -29.39 -8.94
N LYS A 170 -5.02 -29.27 -10.04
CA LYS A 170 -4.45 -30.42 -10.75
C LYS A 170 -2.95 -30.31 -11.12
N VAL A 171 -2.16 -29.45 -10.47
CA VAL A 171 -0.71 -29.36 -10.73
C VAL A 171 0.10 -29.84 -9.53
N ASP A 172 0.00 -31.13 -9.20
CA ASP A 172 0.50 -31.65 -7.91
C ASP A 172 1.75 -32.55 -7.99
N LYS A 173 2.43 -32.65 -9.14
CA LYS A 173 3.65 -33.49 -9.26
C LYS A 173 4.88 -32.79 -9.82
N SER A 174 4.72 -31.87 -10.77
CA SER A 174 5.87 -31.21 -11.42
C SER A 174 6.55 -30.14 -10.56
N TRP A 175 5.83 -29.50 -9.62
CA TRP A 175 6.41 -28.49 -8.73
C TRP A 175 7.28 -29.08 -7.63
N LYS A 176 7.00 -30.31 -7.19
CA LYS A 176 7.80 -31.01 -6.19
C LYS A 176 9.19 -31.36 -6.73
N LEU A 177 9.25 -31.86 -7.97
CA LEU A 177 10.51 -32.14 -8.69
C LEU A 177 11.35 -30.88 -8.94
N PHE A 178 10.71 -29.75 -9.26
CA PHE A 178 11.42 -28.47 -9.44
C PHE A 178 11.96 -27.91 -8.11
N LEU A 179 11.20 -27.99 -7.02
CA LEU A 179 11.66 -27.59 -5.70
C LEU A 179 12.78 -28.49 -5.16
N ASP A 180 12.73 -29.79 -5.45
CA ASP A 180 13.80 -30.73 -5.08
C ASP A 180 15.08 -30.52 -5.90
N ALA A 181 14.96 -30.19 -7.19
CA ALA A 181 16.10 -29.80 -8.02
C ALA A 181 16.78 -28.50 -7.53
N MET A 182 16.00 -27.52 -7.08
CA MET A 182 16.53 -26.25 -6.56
C MET A 182 17.20 -26.37 -5.18
N LYS A 183 16.87 -27.40 -4.39
CA LYS A 183 17.52 -27.70 -3.12
C LYS A 183 18.88 -28.41 -3.28
N GLY A 184 19.14 -29.03 -4.43
CA GLY A 184 20.40 -29.72 -4.73
C GLY A 184 21.57 -28.82 -5.14
N VAL A 185 21.35 -27.51 -5.30
CA VAL A 185 22.36 -26.59 -5.88
C VAL A 185 23.13 -25.80 -4.80
N SER A 186 22.94 -26.07 -3.50
CA SER A 186 23.68 -25.36 -2.43
C SER A 186 25.01 -26.00 -2.02
N HIS A 187 25.49 -27.02 -2.76
CA HIS A 187 26.84 -27.56 -2.60
C HIS A 187 27.50 -27.67 -3.97
N ILE A 188 27.91 -26.53 -4.53
CA ILE A 188 29.09 -26.33 -5.39
C ILE A 188 29.11 -24.82 -5.67
N LEU A 189 30.22 -24.20 -5.24
CA LEU A 189 30.56 -22.75 -5.18
C LEU A 189 30.10 -22.04 -3.90
#